data_AF-A0A845HGE4-F1
#
_entry.id   AF-A0A845HGE4-F1
#
_cell.length_a   1.000
_cell.length_b   1.000
_cell.length_c   1.000
_cell.angle_alpha   90.00
_cell.angle_beta   90.00
_cell.angle_gamma   90.00
#
_symmetry.space_group_name_H-M   'P 1'
#
loop_
_entity.id
_entity.type
_entity.pdbx_description
1 polymer ?
#
loop_
_entity_poly.entity_id
_entity_poly.type
_entity_poly.pdbx_seq_one_letter_code
_entity_poly.pdbx_strand_id
1 'polypeptide(L)'
;MKKLGTLSALLGALFSAGAVHATTLDTRSAANVLFAGNPGEPAAPSALGGDGILQNFTGIDWHQNGAGLVQGFTLTPANNTGDFADFTLTYQAFAAAIGSTSATPDLRVAPPGPAVGTYELTTTATLHERATCLNAGCSTVALTFTPSTTSTWTVYFDNSPDADQATGLGFTDGVAMLSGTWDAELSTFLATGTSGTPGATGVGSATLTGTVLMTNATYVSPALAGTRFDTTLNFPGPAAPGFTRPLLVNGIATGPNTDSQFVLNIDGAQQFTPVPEPATLALVAAGIFGMGSFGRRREKRQ
;
A
#
# COMPACT_ATOMS: atom_id res chain seq x y z
N MET A 1 78.03 -21.61 14.26
CA MET A 1 78.39 -21.28 15.66
C MET A 1 79.24 -20.01 15.70
N LYS A 2 78.64 -18.86 16.00
CA LYS A 2 79.33 -17.63 16.48
C LYS A 2 78.29 -16.66 17.06
N LYS A 3 78.28 -16.69 18.41
CA LYS A 3 77.99 -15.66 19.44
C LYS A 3 76.90 -14.59 19.25
N LEU A 4 76.01 -14.60 20.25
CA LEU A 4 75.13 -13.54 20.77
C LEU A 4 75.82 -12.18 20.98
N GLY A 5 75.06 -11.11 20.80
CA GLY A 5 75.30 -9.75 21.32
C GLY A 5 74.00 -9.13 21.82
N THR A 6 73.99 -8.83 23.12
CA THR A 6 73.01 -8.13 23.98
C THR A 6 72.58 -6.75 23.45
N LEU A 7 71.30 -6.39 23.43
CA LEU A 7 70.44 -5.85 24.51
C LEU A 7 70.76 -4.39 24.96
N SER A 8 69.80 -3.50 24.64
CA SER A 8 69.33 -2.34 25.40
C SER A 8 70.03 -0.96 25.34
N ALA A 9 69.14 0.04 25.19
CA ALA A 9 69.15 1.41 25.73
C ALA A 9 69.63 2.58 24.83
N LEU A 10 68.64 3.35 24.33
CA LEU A 10 68.49 4.82 24.27
C LEU A 10 67.41 5.06 23.20
N LEU A 11 66.12 5.32 23.47
CA LEU A 11 65.50 6.21 24.46
C LEU A 11 66.11 7.61 24.45
N GLY A 12 65.70 8.44 23.48
CA GLY A 12 66.11 9.83 23.45
C GLY A 12 65.79 10.59 22.17
N ALA A 13 64.61 11.23 22.18
CA ALA A 13 64.31 12.48 21.50
C ALA A 13 64.25 12.53 19.96
N LEU A 14 63.02 12.43 19.45
CA LEU A 14 62.48 13.51 18.62
C LEU A 14 61.16 13.98 19.24
N PHE A 15 61.29 14.93 20.17
CA PHE A 15 60.20 15.82 20.55
C PHE A 15 60.12 16.93 19.51
N SER A 16 58.98 17.06 18.83
CA SER A 16 58.35 18.37 18.67
C SER A 16 56.87 18.21 18.34
N ALA A 17 56.06 18.73 19.27
CA ALA A 17 54.75 19.33 19.12
C ALA A 17 53.68 18.64 18.22
N GLY A 18 52.63 18.17 18.87
CA GLY A 18 51.36 17.86 18.23
C GLY A 18 50.32 17.48 19.27
N ALA A 19 49.80 18.46 19.98
CA ALA A 19 48.80 18.28 21.02
C ALA A 19 47.49 17.71 20.47
N VAL A 20 46.93 16.78 21.24
CA VAL A 20 45.56 16.25 21.27
C VAL A 20 44.55 17.12 20.53
N HIS A 21 43.95 16.58 19.47
CA HIS A 21 42.67 17.04 18.93
C HIS A 21 41.72 15.85 18.86
N ALA A 22 40.99 15.65 19.96
CA ALA A 22 39.69 15.01 19.92
C ALA A 22 38.75 15.98 19.19
N THR A 23 38.54 15.79 17.91
CA THR A 23 37.51 16.53 17.17
C THR A 23 36.15 15.93 17.49
N THR A 24 35.59 16.39 18.61
CA THR A 24 34.15 16.49 18.80
C THR A 24 33.52 17.08 17.54
N LEU A 25 32.50 16.40 17.01
CA LEU A 25 31.69 16.88 15.89
C LEU A 25 31.04 18.22 16.28
N ASP A 26 31.55 19.31 15.70
CA ASP A 26 31.06 20.67 15.95
C ASP A 26 29.80 20.90 15.10
N THR A 27 28.65 20.97 15.75
CA THR A 27 27.33 21.17 15.16
C THR A 27 26.97 22.63 14.89
N ARG A 28 27.95 23.54 14.81
CA ARG A 28 27.69 25.01 14.75
C ARG A 28 27.72 25.66 13.36
N SER A 29 27.42 24.96 12.27
CA SER A 29 27.27 25.61 10.95
C SER A 29 25.83 25.74 10.43
N ALA A 30 24.82 25.69 11.30
CA ALA A 30 23.44 26.01 10.94
C ALA A 30 22.95 27.27 11.68
N ALA A 31 23.42 28.44 11.26
CA ALA A 31 22.74 29.71 11.55
C ALA A 31 23.25 30.84 10.65
N ASN A 32 22.60 31.07 9.49
CA ASN A 32 22.15 32.41 9.10
C ASN A 32 21.31 32.39 7.82
N VAL A 33 19.99 32.17 7.92
CA VAL A 33 19.02 33.07 7.30
C VAL A 33 17.89 33.28 8.31
N LEU A 34 17.72 34.55 8.64
CA LEU A 34 16.92 35.15 9.67
C LEU A 34 15.43 35.14 9.30
N PHE A 35 14.57 34.51 10.09
CA PHE A 35 13.23 35.02 10.40
C PHE A 35 12.92 34.72 11.87
N ALA A 36 12.68 35.78 12.63
CA ALA A 36 12.46 35.75 14.06
C ALA A 36 11.05 35.22 14.40
N GLY A 37 11.00 34.21 15.26
CA GLY A 37 9.82 33.72 15.97
C GLY A 37 10.29 32.79 17.09
N ASN A 38 9.73 32.92 18.29
CA ASN A 38 10.07 32.22 19.53
C ASN A 38 10.55 30.75 19.38
N PRO A 39 11.47 30.24 20.23
CA PRO A 39 11.70 28.81 20.38
C PRO A 39 10.51 28.21 21.17
N GLY A 40 9.37 28.10 20.49
CA GLY A 40 8.30 27.23 20.89
C GLY A 40 8.70 25.79 20.59
N GLU A 41 8.28 24.88 21.46
CA GLU A 41 8.06 23.45 21.29
C GLU A 41 8.27 22.90 19.85
N PRO A 42 8.87 21.71 19.66
CA PRO A 42 8.92 21.05 18.35
C PRO A 42 7.54 21.17 17.70
N ALA A 43 7.51 21.69 16.46
CA ALA A 43 6.26 21.86 15.74
C ALA A 43 5.48 20.56 15.86
N ALA A 44 4.27 20.63 16.40
CA ALA A 44 3.38 19.47 16.48
C ALA A 44 3.41 18.77 15.11
N PRO A 45 3.49 17.43 15.07
CA PRO A 45 3.44 16.71 13.80
C PRO A 45 2.27 17.30 13.01
N SER A 46 2.55 17.71 11.78
CA SER A 46 1.52 18.36 10.98
C SER A 46 0.31 17.42 10.93
N ALA A 47 -0.91 17.95 10.83
CA ALA A 47 -2.11 17.12 10.67
C ALA A 47 -2.07 16.22 9.40
N LEU A 48 -0.99 16.32 8.60
CA LEU A 48 -0.69 15.62 7.36
C LEU A 48 0.54 14.69 7.48
N GLY A 49 1.06 14.47 8.70
CA GLY A 49 2.32 13.74 8.91
C GLY A 49 3.55 14.54 8.46
N GLY A 50 4.70 13.89 8.34
CA GLY A 50 5.95 14.52 7.92
C GLY A 50 6.01 14.91 6.44
N ASP A 51 5.17 14.31 5.59
CA ASP A 51 5.19 14.53 4.13
C ASP A 51 4.28 15.68 3.64
N GLY A 52 3.39 16.20 4.49
CA GLY A 52 2.43 17.21 4.05
C GLY A 52 1.41 16.65 3.06
N ILE A 53 1.02 17.45 2.06
CA ILE A 53 0.13 17.00 0.99
C ILE A 53 0.92 16.13 0.02
N LEU A 54 0.47 14.89 -0.22
CA LEU A 54 1.06 13.96 -1.18
C LEU A 54 0.82 14.46 -2.62
N GLN A 55 1.82 15.16 -3.16
CA GLN A 55 1.86 15.62 -4.54
C GLN A 55 2.28 14.50 -5.48
N ASN A 56 1.72 14.48 -6.70
CA ASN A 56 1.94 13.44 -7.73
C ASN A 56 1.82 12.02 -7.13
N PHE A 57 0.78 11.81 -6.33
CA PHE A 57 0.48 10.52 -5.76
C PHE A 57 0.11 9.51 -6.85
N THR A 58 0.87 8.43 -6.97
CA THR A 58 0.76 7.45 -8.05
C THR A 58 0.24 6.10 -7.59
N GLY A 59 0.45 5.74 -6.33
CA GLY A 59 0.08 4.42 -5.84
C GLY A 59 0.49 4.14 -4.41
N ILE A 60 0.03 2.98 -3.94
CA ILE A 60 0.34 2.36 -2.67
C ILE A 60 0.78 0.93 -2.95
N ASP A 61 1.89 0.52 -2.37
CA ASP A 61 2.26 -0.89 -2.25
C ASP A 61 1.76 -1.37 -0.89
N TRP A 62 0.76 -2.23 -0.88
CA TRP A 62 0.21 -2.75 0.38
C TRP A 62 1.14 -3.82 0.91
N HIS A 63 1.25 -3.90 2.23
CA HIS A 63 2.13 -4.89 2.82
C HIS A 63 1.63 -6.29 2.48
N GLN A 64 2.57 -7.19 2.15
CA GLN A 64 2.36 -8.62 1.86
C GLN A 64 1.62 -9.41 2.97
N ASN A 65 1.33 -8.75 4.09
CA ASN A 65 0.65 -9.30 5.25
C ASN A 65 -0.85 -8.96 5.26
N GLY A 66 -1.37 -8.34 4.19
CA GLY A 66 -2.79 -8.07 4.02
C GLY A 66 -3.62 -9.34 4.19
N ALA A 67 -4.84 -9.16 4.69
CA ALA A 67 -5.73 -10.25 5.03
C ALA A 67 -7.09 -10.09 4.34
N GLY A 68 -7.54 -11.16 3.70
CA GLY A 68 -8.86 -11.28 3.11
C GLY A 68 -9.70 -12.28 3.86
N LEU A 69 -10.85 -11.88 4.39
CA LEU A 69 -11.84 -12.78 4.97
C LEU A 69 -12.92 -13.08 3.93
N VAL A 70 -12.98 -14.33 3.50
CA VAL A 70 -14.05 -14.86 2.63
C VAL A 70 -15.19 -15.33 3.51
N GLN A 71 -16.44 -14.98 3.17
CA GLN A 71 -17.65 -15.39 3.87
C GLN A 71 -18.78 -15.75 2.89
N GLY A 72 -19.50 -16.83 3.19
CA GLY A 72 -20.64 -17.28 2.37
C GLY A 72 -20.24 -18.13 1.17
N PHE A 73 -18.97 -18.55 1.08
CA PHE A 73 -18.52 -19.47 0.03
C PHE A 73 -19.23 -20.83 0.18
N THR A 74 -19.69 -21.42 -0.92
CA THR A 74 -20.48 -22.66 -0.88
C THR A 74 -20.10 -23.71 -1.93
N LEU A 75 -19.07 -23.45 -2.75
CA LEU A 75 -18.58 -24.46 -3.69
C LEU A 75 -17.86 -25.58 -2.96
N THR A 76 -18.07 -26.80 -3.45
CA THR A 76 -17.55 -28.05 -2.87
C THR A 76 -17.00 -28.95 -3.97
N PRO A 77 -16.25 -30.01 -3.63
CA PRO A 77 -15.81 -31.00 -4.61
C PRO A 77 -16.94 -31.76 -5.33
N ALA A 78 -18.19 -31.65 -4.87
CA ALA A 78 -19.35 -32.25 -5.54
C ALA A 78 -19.90 -31.40 -6.70
N ASN A 79 -19.47 -30.14 -6.80
CA ASN A 79 -19.93 -29.21 -7.84
C ASN A 79 -19.31 -29.52 -9.21
N ASN A 80 -20.05 -29.13 -10.25
CA ASN A 80 -19.70 -29.36 -11.64
C ASN A 80 -19.19 -28.07 -12.30
N THR A 81 -18.58 -28.21 -13.48
CA THR A 81 -18.20 -27.06 -14.30
C THR A 81 -19.41 -26.17 -14.60
N GLY A 82 -19.27 -24.87 -14.36
CA GLY A 82 -20.34 -23.88 -14.52
C GLY A 82 -21.19 -23.64 -13.27
N ASP A 83 -21.10 -24.48 -12.24
CA ASP A 83 -21.69 -24.17 -10.93
C ASP A 83 -21.03 -22.91 -10.35
N PHE A 84 -21.78 -22.14 -9.56
CA PHE A 84 -21.29 -20.91 -8.98
C PHE A 84 -21.75 -20.71 -7.53
N ALA A 85 -20.99 -19.91 -6.79
CA ALA A 85 -21.35 -19.41 -5.47
C ALA A 85 -21.05 -17.91 -5.38
N ASP A 86 -21.98 -17.17 -4.80
CA ASP A 86 -21.77 -15.76 -4.44
C ASP A 86 -21.26 -15.70 -3.00
N PHE A 87 -20.28 -14.84 -2.75
CA PHE A 87 -19.65 -14.67 -1.45
C PHE A 87 -19.18 -13.23 -1.25
N THR A 88 -18.81 -12.89 -0.02
CA THR A 88 -18.21 -11.60 0.32
C THR A 88 -16.76 -11.81 0.70
N LEU A 89 -15.87 -11.04 0.08
CA LEU A 89 -14.48 -10.89 0.50
C LEU A 89 -14.32 -9.54 1.19
N THR A 90 -13.95 -9.57 2.47
CA THR A 90 -13.54 -8.36 3.20
C THR A 90 -12.03 -8.33 3.27
N TYR A 91 -11.42 -7.25 2.82
CA TYR A 91 -9.96 -7.09 2.79
C TYR A 91 -9.52 -5.96 3.72
N GLN A 92 -8.36 -6.13 4.35
CA GLN A 92 -7.64 -5.06 5.01
C GLN A 92 -6.13 -5.21 4.86
N ALA A 93 -5.43 -4.07 4.80
CA ALA A 93 -3.97 -4.02 4.82
C ALA A 93 -3.46 -2.66 5.28
N PHE A 94 -2.19 -2.60 5.67
CA PHE A 94 -1.45 -1.37 5.89
C PHE A 94 -0.42 -1.21 4.75
N ALA A 95 -0.07 0.04 4.43
CA ALA A 95 0.88 0.32 3.36
C ALA A 95 2.31 -0.10 3.75
N ALA A 96 3.01 -0.76 2.83
CA ALA A 96 4.45 -1.00 2.92
C ALA A 96 5.25 0.14 2.28
N ALA A 97 4.72 0.72 1.21
CA ALA A 97 5.32 1.87 0.55
C ALA A 97 4.25 2.72 -0.16
N ILE A 98 4.61 3.96 -0.48
CA ILE A 98 3.79 4.84 -1.32
C ILE A 98 4.62 5.43 -2.45
N GLY A 99 3.97 5.63 -3.60
CA GLY A 99 4.52 6.37 -4.72
C GLY A 99 4.04 7.83 -4.68
N SER A 100 4.94 8.76 -4.32
CA SER A 100 4.68 10.20 -4.36
C SER A 100 5.93 10.97 -4.77
N THR A 101 5.88 12.31 -4.81
CA THR A 101 7.10 13.13 -4.96
C THR A 101 8.06 13.06 -3.79
N SER A 102 7.63 12.58 -2.62
CA SER A 102 8.52 12.41 -1.47
C SER A 102 9.43 11.21 -1.71
N ALA A 103 10.74 11.46 -1.85
CA ALA A 103 11.72 10.40 -2.07
C ALA A 103 11.92 9.50 -0.83
N THR A 104 11.54 9.99 0.35
CA THR A 104 11.58 9.26 1.62
C THR A 104 10.30 9.58 2.40
N PRO A 105 9.18 8.92 2.09
CA PRO A 105 7.94 9.11 2.82
C PRO A 105 8.13 8.87 4.32
N ASP A 106 7.52 9.70 5.15
CA ASP A 106 7.46 9.56 6.61
C ASP A 106 6.38 8.54 7.04
N LEU A 107 6.19 7.52 6.20
CA LEU A 107 5.23 6.44 6.34
C LEU A 107 5.73 5.42 7.36
N ARG A 108 4.95 5.23 8.41
CA ARG A 108 5.09 4.14 9.36
C ARG A 108 4.46 2.87 8.81
N VAL A 109 5.30 1.85 8.74
CA VAL A 109 4.87 0.49 8.41
C VAL A 109 4.71 -0.27 9.72
N ALA A 110 3.49 -0.75 10.00
CA ALA A 110 3.18 -1.56 11.16
C ALA A 110 4.08 -2.81 11.22
N PRO A 111 4.36 -3.37 12.43
CA PRO A 111 5.10 -4.61 12.54
C PRO A 111 4.53 -5.70 11.63
N PRO A 112 5.37 -6.40 10.84
CA PRO A 112 6.83 -6.56 10.96
C PRO A 112 7.70 -5.50 10.23
N GLY A 113 7.12 -4.38 9.78
CA GLY A 113 7.85 -3.31 9.10
C GLY A 113 8.74 -2.46 10.00
N PRO A 114 9.46 -1.48 9.42
CA PRO A 114 10.44 -0.65 10.13
C PRO A 114 9.91 0.17 11.32
N ALA A 115 8.59 0.32 11.51
CA ALA A 115 7.97 1.08 12.61
C ALA A 115 8.49 2.53 12.77
N VAL A 116 9.12 3.08 11.73
CA VAL A 116 9.59 4.47 11.64
C VAL A 116 8.62 5.24 10.75
N GLY A 117 8.20 6.42 11.18
CA GLY A 117 7.25 7.28 10.47
C GLY A 117 6.31 7.98 11.45
N THR A 118 5.65 9.06 11.01
CA THR A 118 4.67 9.81 11.83
C THR A 118 3.22 9.52 11.48
N TYR A 119 2.97 8.82 10.37
CA TYR A 119 1.62 8.44 9.95
C TYR A 119 1.62 7.06 9.32
N GLU A 120 0.47 6.40 9.28
CA GLU A 120 0.26 5.18 8.51
C GLU A 120 -0.89 5.34 7.54
N LEU A 121 -0.86 4.52 6.49
CA LEU A 121 -1.98 4.35 5.58
C LEU A 121 -2.52 2.93 5.71
N THR A 122 -3.82 2.83 5.88
CA THR A 122 -4.53 1.55 5.94
C THR A 122 -5.64 1.52 4.91
N THR A 123 -6.03 0.32 4.49
CA THR A 123 -7.19 0.13 3.63
C THR A 123 -8.13 -0.89 4.22
N THR A 124 -9.41 -0.65 3.97
CA THR A 124 -10.43 -1.70 4.01
C THR A 124 -11.18 -1.74 2.68
N ALA A 125 -11.58 -2.94 2.27
CA ALA A 125 -12.45 -3.14 1.12
C ALA A 125 -13.46 -4.24 1.38
N THR A 126 -14.62 -4.12 0.73
CA THR A 126 -15.66 -5.15 0.71
C THR A 126 -16.00 -5.43 -0.74
N LEU A 127 -15.74 -6.67 -1.16
CA LEU A 127 -15.95 -7.15 -2.50
C LEU A 127 -17.09 -8.19 -2.46
N HIS A 128 -18.08 -8.01 -3.32
CA HIS A 128 -19.14 -8.99 -3.52
C HIS A 128 -18.83 -9.76 -4.80
N GLU A 129 -18.43 -11.02 -4.65
CA GLU A 129 -17.83 -11.81 -5.72
C GLU A 129 -18.65 -13.07 -5.99
N ARG A 130 -18.53 -13.56 -7.22
CA ARG A 130 -19.06 -14.82 -7.70
C ARG A 130 -17.89 -15.69 -8.13
N ALA A 131 -17.75 -16.84 -7.48
CA ALA A 131 -16.86 -17.90 -7.94
C ALA A 131 -17.61 -18.82 -8.89
N THR A 132 -17.07 -19.05 -10.09
CA THR A 132 -17.60 -20.00 -11.08
C THR A 132 -16.62 -21.13 -11.29
N CYS A 133 -17.07 -22.37 -11.14
CA CYS A 133 -16.25 -23.56 -11.32
C CYS A 133 -15.81 -23.73 -12.78
N LEU A 134 -14.50 -23.79 -13.01
CA LEU A 134 -13.92 -24.02 -14.35
C LEU A 134 -13.70 -25.50 -14.66
N ASN A 135 -13.82 -26.37 -13.66
CA ASN A 135 -13.69 -27.82 -13.77
C ASN A 135 -14.62 -28.55 -12.78
N ALA A 136 -14.85 -29.85 -13.02
CA ALA A 136 -15.55 -30.69 -12.05
C ALA A 136 -14.74 -30.77 -10.75
N GLY A 137 -15.42 -30.65 -9.61
CA GLY A 137 -14.80 -30.56 -8.29
C GLY A 137 -14.24 -29.18 -7.94
N CYS A 138 -14.40 -28.18 -8.81
CA CYS A 138 -14.12 -26.76 -8.55
C CYS A 138 -12.73 -26.46 -7.95
N SER A 139 -11.71 -27.26 -8.31
CA SER A 139 -10.33 -26.95 -7.91
C SER A 139 -9.82 -25.68 -8.58
N THR A 140 -10.46 -25.22 -9.64
CA THR A 140 -10.16 -23.94 -10.28
C THR A 140 -11.44 -23.14 -10.46
N VAL A 141 -11.43 -21.90 -10.00
CA VAL A 141 -12.57 -20.98 -10.11
C VAL A 141 -12.15 -19.69 -10.80
N ALA A 142 -13.04 -19.16 -11.63
CA ALA A 142 -12.98 -17.77 -12.06
C ALA A 142 -13.77 -16.91 -11.08
N LEU A 143 -13.23 -15.75 -10.70
CA LEU A 143 -13.93 -14.79 -9.86
C LEU A 143 -14.33 -13.57 -10.69
N THR A 144 -15.55 -13.10 -10.43
CA THR A 144 -16.13 -11.89 -11.02
C THR A 144 -17.01 -11.22 -10.00
N PHE A 145 -17.20 -9.90 -10.07
CA PHE A 145 -18.19 -9.25 -9.21
C PHE A 145 -19.62 -9.78 -9.42
N THR A 146 -20.31 -9.95 -8.31
CA THR A 146 -21.73 -10.29 -8.32
C THR A 146 -22.52 -9.14 -8.95
N PRO A 147 -23.38 -9.41 -9.95
CA PRO A 147 -24.16 -8.37 -10.60
C PRO A 147 -25.02 -7.60 -9.60
N SER A 148 -25.19 -6.29 -9.81
CA SER A 148 -26.05 -5.39 -9.01
C SER A 148 -25.67 -5.18 -7.53
N THR A 149 -24.55 -5.74 -7.07
CA THR A 149 -23.93 -5.41 -5.78
C THR A 149 -22.73 -4.51 -5.98
N THR A 150 -22.57 -3.50 -5.10
CA THR A 150 -21.46 -2.55 -5.20
C THR A 150 -20.31 -3.02 -4.32
N SER A 151 -19.14 -3.23 -4.91
CA SER A 151 -17.89 -3.47 -4.18
C SER A 151 -17.21 -2.13 -3.90
N THR A 152 -16.76 -1.91 -2.66
CA THR A 152 -16.23 -0.62 -2.20
C THR A 152 -14.88 -0.75 -1.54
N TRP A 153 -14.11 0.33 -1.54
CA TRP A 153 -12.83 0.42 -0.84
C TRP A 153 -12.66 1.81 -0.22
N THR A 154 -11.91 1.86 0.87
CA THR A 154 -11.49 3.10 1.55
C THR A 154 -10.02 3.00 1.94
N VAL A 155 -9.29 4.10 1.82
CA VAL A 155 -7.95 4.29 2.37
C VAL A 155 -8.03 5.33 3.47
N TYR A 156 -7.47 5.01 4.63
CA TYR A 156 -7.40 5.88 5.79
C TYR A 156 -5.99 6.40 5.97
N PHE A 157 -5.88 7.66 6.38
CA PHE A 157 -4.66 8.27 6.88
C PHE A 157 -4.78 8.38 8.40
N ASP A 158 -3.82 7.83 9.12
CA ASP A 158 -3.77 7.92 10.58
C ASP A 158 -2.43 8.49 11.06
N ASN A 159 -2.48 9.45 11.98
CA ASN A 159 -1.31 10.08 12.60
C ASN A 159 -1.01 9.53 14.00
N SER A 160 -1.69 8.46 14.41
CA SER A 160 -1.47 7.74 15.67
C SER A 160 -1.14 6.26 15.40
N PRO A 161 -0.09 5.94 14.63
CA PRO A 161 0.02 4.65 13.93
C PRO A 161 -0.04 3.44 14.85
N ASP A 162 -1.15 2.71 14.79
CA ASP A 162 -1.49 1.62 15.69
C ASP A 162 -2.15 0.41 15.00
N ALA A 163 -2.16 0.37 13.66
CA ALA A 163 -2.55 -0.81 12.90
C ALA A 163 -1.78 -2.06 13.35
N ASP A 164 -2.54 -3.11 13.65
CA ASP A 164 -1.99 -4.39 14.10
C ASP A 164 -2.63 -5.54 13.33
N GLN A 165 -1.81 -6.19 12.51
CA GLN A 165 -2.22 -7.36 11.73
C GLN A 165 -2.74 -8.51 12.60
N ALA A 166 -2.12 -8.79 13.74
CA ALA A 166 -2.46 -9.97 14.52
C ALA A 166 -3.83 -9.81 15.20
N THR A 167 -4.10 -8.63 15.75
CA THR A 167 -5.40 -8.34 16.38
C THR A 167 -6.46 -7.91 15.37
N GLY A 168 -6.06 -7.31 14.25
CA GLY A 168 -6.95 -6.76 13.22
C GLY A 168 -7.54 -5.39 13.56
N LEU A 169 -6.90 -4.64 14.47
CA LEU A 169 -7.31 -3.31 14.93
C LEU A 169 -6.45 -2.21 14.27
N GLY A 170 -6.88 -0.93 14.37
CA GLY A 170 -6.15 0.22 13.80
C GLY A 170 -6.33 0.46 12.29
N PHE A 171 -7.24 -0.25 11.62
CA PHE A 171 -7.41 -0.14 10.16
C PHE A 171 -8.45 0.91 9.73
N THR A 172 -9.22 1.49 10.66
CA THR A 172 -10.41 2.31 10.33
C THR A 172 -10.61 3.53 11.23
N ASP A 173 -9.73 3.75 12.20
CA ASP A 173 -9.75 4.87 13.15
C ASP A 173 -9.06 6.14 12.63
N GLY A 174 -8.32 6.03 11.52
CA GLY A 174 -7.83 7.19 10.77
C GLY A 174 -8.92 7.99 10.05
N VAL A 175 -8.50 9.05 9.38
CA VAL A 175 -9.36 9.89 8.54
C VAL A 175 -9.39 9.31 7.13
N ALA A 176 -10.59 9.14 6.55
CA ALA A 176 -10.71 8.70 5.17
C ALA A 176 -10.03 9.68 4.19
N MET A 177 -9.01 9.18 3.50
CA MET A 177 -8.17 9.91 2.56
C MET A 177 -8.66 9.74 1.13
N LEU A 178 -8.97 8.49 0.76
CA LEU A 178 -9.48 8.10 -0.56
C LEU A 178 -10.61 7.09 -0.36
N SER A 179 -11.62 7.10 -1.23
CA SER A 179 -12.58 6.00 -1.29
C SER A 179 -13.17 5.87 -2.69
N GLY A 180 -13.75 4.71 -2.97
CA GLY A 180 -14.29 4.42 -4.28
C GLY A 180 -15.01 3.09 -4.41
N THR A 181 -15.27 2.72 -5.66
CA THR A 181 -15.87 1.45 -6.06
C THR A 181 -14.90 0.62 -6.87
N TRP A 182 -15.10 -0.69 -6.87
CA TRP A 182 -14.53 -1.58 -7.86
C TRP A 182 -15.56 -1.83 -8.97
N ASP A 183 -15.15 -1.63 -10.20
CA ASP A 183 -16.06 -1.61 -11.36
C ASP A 183 -15.86 -2.84 -12.26
N ALA A 184 -14.66 -3.42 -12.28
CA ALA A 184 -14.36 -4.66 -12.99
C ALA A 184 -13.28 -5.48 -12.28
N GLU A 185 -13.35 -6.79 -12.49
CA GLU A 185 -12.45 -7.80 -11.94
C GLU A 185 -12.02 -8.78 -13.04
N LEU A 186 -10.75 -9.16 -13.02
CA LEU A 186 -10.23 -10.34 -13.70
C LEU A 186 -9.43 -11.15 -12.69
N SER A 187 -9.93 -12.32 -12.32
CA SER A 187 -9.36 -13.09 -11.23
C SER A 187 -9.58 -14.58 -11.39
N THR A 188 -8.59 -15.36 -10.94
CA THR A 188 -8.65 -16.82 -10.91
C THR A 188 -8.01 -17.34 -9.65
N PHE A 189 -8.56 -18.43 -9.12
CA PHE A 189 -8.03 -19.11 -7.95
C PHE A 189 -7.94 -20.61 -8.20
N LEU A 190 -6.78 -21.19 -7.88
CA LEU A 190 -6.50 -22.61 -7.93
C LEU A 190 -6.40 -23.12 -6.48
N ALA A 191 -7.24 -24.08 -6.11
CA ALA A 191 -7.25 -24.71 -4.81
C ALA A 191 -6.92 -26.20 -4.89
N THR A 192 -6.32 -26.72 -3.81
CA THR A 192 -6.21 -28.14 -3.52
C THR A 192 -6.97 -28.42 -2.23
N GLY A 193 -7.90 -29.38 -2.27
CA GLY A 193 -8.77 -29.70 -1.14
C GLY A 193 -9.82 -28.62 -0.85
N THR A 194 -10.53 -28.77 0.28
CA THR A 194 -11.59 -27.85 0.73
C THR A 194 -11.05 -26.96 1.84
N SER A 195 -11.40 -25.66 1.88
CA SER A 195 -10.81 -24.65 2.79
C SER A 195 -10.93 -24.96 4.29
N GLY A 196 -11.86 -25.82 4.72
CA GLY A 196 -11.97 -26.28 6.11
C GLY A 196 -11.13 -27.52 6.45
N THR A 197 -10.41 -28.10 5.49
CA THR A 197 -9.69 -29.37 5.68
C THR A 197 -8.19 -29.16 5.90
N PRO A 198 -7.56 -29.89 6.84
CA PRO A 198 -6.11 -29.82 7.04
C PRO A 198 -5.36 -30.15 5.74
N GLY A 199 -4.40 -29.28 5.38
CA GLY A 199 -3.57 -29.45 4.18
C GLY A 199 -4.18 -28.87 2.91
N ALA A 200 -5.38 -28.29 2.95
CA ALA A 200 -5.90 -27.53 1.82
C ALA A 200 -5.02 -26.31 1.55
N THR A 201 -4.71 -26.07 0.28
CA THR A 201 -3.92 -24.92 -0.16
C THR A 201 -4.57 -24.27 -1.37
N GLY A 202 -4.17 -23.04 -1.69
CA GLY A 202 -4.58 -22.40 -2.92
C GLY A 202 -3.77 -21.16 -3.22
N VAL A 203 -3.74 -20.83 -4.50
CA VAL A 203 -3.06 -19.66 -5.03
C VAL A 203 -3.94 -19.01 -6.09
N GLY A 204 -3.91 -17.70 -6.14
CA GLY A 204 -4.63 -16.95 -7.15
C GLY A 204 -4.02 -15.58 -7.36
N SER A 205 -4.59 -14.88 -8.31
CA SER A 205 -4.29 -13.47 -8.55
C SER A 205 -5.53 -12.79 -9.07
N ALA A 206 -5.60 -11.49 -8.81
CA ALA A 206 -6.65 -10.64 -9.30
C ALA A 206 -6.08 -9.32 -9.81
N THR A 207 -6.73 -8.81 -10.85
CA THR A 207 -6.64 -7.41 -11.27
C THR A 207 -8.02 -6.81 -11.09
N LEU A 208 -8.11 -5.76 -10.29
CA LEU A 208 -9.31 -4.95 -10.12
C LEU A 208 -9.10 -3.58 -10.75
N THR A 209 -10.14 -3.04 -11.36
CA THR A 209 -10.17 -1.63 -11.78
C THR A 209 -11.38 -0.96 -11.16
N GLY A 210 -11.21 0.28 -10.72
CA GLY A 210 -12.22 1.00 -9.97
C GLY A 210 -12.20 2.49 -10.20
N THR A 211 -13.24 3.14 -9.70
CA THR A 211 -13.43 4.58 -9.74
C THR A 211 -13.12 5.17 -8.37
N VAL A 212 -12.42 6.29 -8.34
CA VAL A 212 -12.23 7.07 -7.11
C VAL A 212 -13.41 8.02 -6.96
N LEU A 213 -14.19 7.85 -5.89
CA LEU A 213 -15.36 8.69 -5.60
C LEU A 213 -15.02 9.86 -4.68
N MET A 214 -13.99 9.71 -3.86
CA MET A 214 -13.53 10.73 -2.93
C MET A 214 -12.01 10.81 -2.93
N THR A 215 -11.49 12.04 -3.06
CA THR A 215 -10.11 12.38 -2.77
C THR A 215 -10.10 13.55 -1.81
N ASN A 216 -9.57 13.34 -0.61
CA ASN A 216 -9.46 14.40 0.38
C ASN A 216 -8.24 15.29 0.06
N ALA A 217 -8.52 16.50 -0.44
CA ALA A 217 -7.51 17.47 -0.87
C ALA A 217 -6.57 17.95 0.26
N THR A 218 -6.93 17.66 1.52
CA THR A 218 -6.06 17.87 2.68
C THR A 218 -4.82 16.98 2.60
N TYR A 219 -4.93 15.77 2.04
CA TYR A 219 -3.87 14.76 2.07
C TYR A 219 -3.30 14.44 0.69
N VAL A 220 -4.10 14.50 -0.38
CA VAL A 220 -3.68 14.11 -1.74
C VAL A 220 -4.05 15.19 -2.75
N SER A 221 -3.10 15.52 -3.63
CA SER A 221 -3.34 16.43 -4.76
C SER A 221 -2.49 16.05 -5.98
N PRO A 222 -3.03 16.10 -7.22
CA PRO A 222 -4.41 16.47 -7.58
C PRO A 222 -5.43 15.37 -7.22
N ALA A 223 -6.72 15.66 -7.41
CA ALA A 223 -7.78 14.67 -7.25
C ALA A 223 -7.55 13.47 -8.20
N LEU A 224 -7.89 12.27 -7.73
CA LEU A 224 -7.74 11.04 -8.49
C LEU A 224 -9.08 10.66 -9.13
N ALA A 225 -9.03 10.06 -10.32
CA ALA A 225 -10.20 9.67 -11.11
C ALA A 225 -10.48 8.17 -11.03
N GLY A 226 -9.42 7.36 -11.13
CA GLY A 226 -9.54 5.90 -11.19
C GLY A 226 -8.39 5.20 -10.49
N THR A 227 -8.58 3.92 -10.24
CA THR A 227 -7.60 3.06 -9.58
C THR A 227 -7.51 1.70 -10.24
N ARG A 228 -6.33 1.08 -10.13
CA ARG A 228 -6.07 -0.31 -10.51
C ARG A 228 -5.39 -1.01 -9.35
N PHE A 229 -5.87 -2.19 -8.97
CA PHE A 229 -5.28 -3.01 -7.92
C PHE A 229 -4.87 -4.36 -8.51
N ASP A 230 -3.60 -4.70 -8.37
CA ASP A 230 -3.04 -5.98 -8.80
C ASP A 230 -2.59 -6.75 -7.56
N THR A 231 -3.00 -8.01 -7.44
CA THR A 231 -2.79 -8.78 -6.21
C THR A 231 -2.48 -10.25 -6.44
N THR A 232 -1.79 -10.85 -5.47
CA THR A 232 -1.68 -12.29 -5.28
C THR A 232 -2.49 -12.73 -4.06
N LEU A 233 -3.09 -13.91 -4.17
CA LEU A 233 -3.95 -14.52 -3.16
C LEU A 233 -3.33 -15.84 -2.73
N ASN A 234 -3.12 -16.06 -1.44
CA ASN A 234 -2.55 -17.30 -0.91
C ASN A 234 -3.44 -17.90 0.18
N PHE A 235 -3.66 -19.21 0.10
CA PHE A 235 -4.38 -20.00 1.10
C PHE A 235 -3.61 -21.27 1.50
N PRO A 236 -3.52 -21.59 2.80
CA PRO A 236 -3.45 -20.57 3.85
C PRO A 236 -2.30 -19.60 3.55
N GLY A 237 -2.26 -18.46 4.22
CA GLY A 237 -1.06 -17.62 4.18
C GLY A 237 0.19 -18.36 4.66
N PRO A 238 1.39 -17.83 4.37
CA PRO A 238 2.64 -18.41 4.85
C PRO A 238 2.65 -18.51 6.38
N ALA A 239 3.41 -19.46 6.93
CA ALA A 239 3.53 -19.59 8.38
C ALA A 239 4.16 -18.33 8.99
N ALA A 240 3.82 -18.04 10.25
CA ALA A 240 4.47 -16.99 11.02
C ALA A 240 6.00 -17.19 11.04
N PRO A 241 6.80 -16.10 11.00
CA PRO A 241 6.40 -14.70 11.07
C PRO A 241 5.97 -14.09 9.73
N GLY A 242 5.94 -14.88 8.64
CA GLY A 242 5.62 -14.39 7.30
C GLY A 242 4.20 -13.87 7.16
N PHE A 243 3.22 -14.54 7.78
CA PHE A 243 1.86 -14.03 7.92
C PHE A 243 1.28 -14.52 9.26
N THR A 244 0.72 -13.60 10.03
CA THR A 244 -0.05 -13.92 11.22
C THR A 244 -1.51 -13.73 10.90
N ARG A 245 -2.30 -14.81 11.02
CA ARG A 245 -3.73 -14.76 10.77
C ARG A 245 -4.40 -13.78 11.75
N PRO A 246 -5.09 -12.74 11.27
CA PRO A 246 -5.76 -11.78 12.15
C PRO A 246 -6.88 -12.41 12.96
N LEU A 247 -7.13 -11.90 14.16
CA LEU A 247 -8.33 -12.20 14.95
C LEU A 247 -9.58 -11.54 14.35
N LEU A 248 -9.43 -10.33 13.80
CA LEU A 248 -10.50 -9.54 13.19
C LEU A 248 -10.12 -9.10 11.77
N VAL A 249 -11.07 -9.10 10.86
CA VAL A 249 -10.96 -8.38 9.57
C VAL A 249 -12.14 -7.42 9.47
N ASN A 250 -11.87 -6.12 9.44
CA ASN A 250 -12.86 -5.05 9.47
C ASN A 250 -13.88 -5.22 10.60
N GLY A 251 -13.41 -5.58 11.80
CA GLY A 251 -14.24 -5.85 12.97
C GLY A 251 -14.94 -7.22 13.00
N ILE A 252 -14.78 -8.05 11.96
CA ILE A 252 -15.41 -9.38 11.87
C ILE A 252 -14.45 -10.45 12.38
N ALA A 253 -14.89 -11.25 13.34
CA ALA A 253 -14.11 -12.36 13.88
C ALA A 253 -13.83 -13.43 12.81
N THR A 254 -12.56 -13.75 12.62
CA THR A 254 -12.13 -14.67 11.56
C THR A 254 -12.35 -16.14 11.92
N GLY A 255 -12.42 -16.51 13.21
CA GLY A 255 -12.65 -17.89 13.67
C GLY A 255 -11.60 -18.89 13.15
N PRO A 256 -11.78 -20.22 13.20
CA PRO A 256 -11.01 -21.14 12.37
C PRO A 256 -11.50 -21.12 10.91
N ASN A 257 -10.68 -21.63 9.97
CA ASN A 257 -11.16 -21.81 8.59
C ASN A 257 -12.20 -22.93 8.53
N THR A 258 -13.25 -22.69 7.74
CA THR A 258 -14.32 -23.63 7.40
C THR A 258 -14.54 -23.61 5.89
N ASP A 259 -15.45 -24.44 5.40
CA ASP A 259 -15.80 -24.49 3.98
C ASP A 259 -16.51 -23.21 3.51
N SER A 260 -17.14 -22.47 4.43
CA SER A 260 -17.90 -21.25 4.11
C SER A 260 -17.28 -19.95 4.59
N GLN A 261 -16.23 -20.04 5.41
CA GLN A 261 -15.50 -18.88 5.92
C GLN A 261 -14.02 -19.21 6.09
N PHE A 262 -13.14 -18.45 5.44
CA PHE A 262 -11.71 -18.69 5.54
C PHE A 262 -10.92 -17.40 5.28
N VAL A 263 -9.66 -17.40 5.72
CA VAL A 263 -8.78 -16.25 5.57
C VAL A 263 -7.71 -16.51 4.52
N LEU A 264 -7.61 -15.60 3.57
CA LEU A 264 -6.56 -15.48 2.57
C LEU A 264 -5.49 -14.51 3.06
N ASN A 265 -4.23 -14.80 2.71
CA ASN A 265 -3.19 -13.79 2.70
C ASN A 265 -3.19 -13.11 1.33
N ILE A 266 -3.22 -11.78 1.32
CA ILE A 266 -3.39 -10.95 0.14
C ILE A 266 -2.27 -9.92 0.13
N ASP A 267 -1.46 -9.97 -0.92
CA ASP A 267 -0.40 -9.01 -1.22
C ASP A 267 -0.79 -8.26 -2.50
N GLY A 268 -0.69 -6.93 -2.52
CA GLY A 268 -1.17 -6.17 -3.67
C GLY A 268 -0.64 -4.75 -3.76
N ALA A 269 -0.63 -4.27 -5.00
CA ALA A 269 -0.25 -2.90 -5.33
C ALA A 269 -1.43 -2.17 -5.95
N GLN A 270 -1.69 -0.95 -5.47
CA GLN A 270 -2.74 -0.08 -5.96
C GLN A 270 -2.15 1.12 -6.68
N GLN A 271 -2.51 1.31 -7.94
CA GLN A 271 -2.15 2.46 -8.74
C GLN A 271 -3.34 3.40 -8.87
N PHE A 272 -3.06 4.70 -9.02
CA PHE A 272 -4.07 5.73 -9.20
C PHE A 272 -3.80 6.55 -10.45
N THR A 273 -4.89 7.01 -11.07
CA THR A 273 -4.86 7.90 -12.23
C THR A 273 -5.39 9.27 -11.83
N PRO A 274 -4.64 10.35 -12.01
CA PRO A 274 -5.10 11.70 -11.67
C PRO A 274 -6.20 12.17 -12.61
N VAL A 275 -7.10 13.02 -12.12
CA VAL A 275 -8.05 13.75 -12.96
C VAL A 275 -7.27 14.69 -13.88
N PRO A 276 -7.50 14.66 -15.21
CA PRO A 276 -6.86 15.62 -16.12
C PRO A 276 -7.19 17.06 -15.70
N GLU A 277 -6.15 17.88 -15.51
CA GLU A 277 -6.36 19.25 -15.08
C GLU A 277 -7.20 20.04 -16.12
N PRO A 278 -8.19 20.85 -15.70
CA PRO A 278 -9.02 21.65 -16.61
C PRO A 278 -8.20 22.61 -17.48
N ALA A 279 -7.06 23.10 -17.01
CA ALA A 279 -6.16 23.96 -17.77
C ALA A 279 -5.55 23.23 -18.98
N THR A 280 -5.23 21.94 -18.83
CA THR A 280 -4.71 21.10 -19.91
C THR A 280 -5.79 20.86 -20.97
N LEU A 281 -7.03 20.62 -20.54
CA LEU A 281 -8.17 20.52 -21.46
C LEU A 281 -8.46 21.84 -22.18
N ALA A 282 -8.41 22.96 -21.46
CA ALA A 282 -8.58 24.29 -22.03
C ALA A 282 -7.46 24.65 -23.03
N LEU A 283 -6.22 24.26 -22.75
CA LEU A 283 -5.09 24.50 -23.64
C LEU A 283 -5.15 23.63 -24.90
N VAL A 284 -5.54 22.35 -24.77
CA VAL A 284 -5.78 21.47 -25.93
C VAL A 284 -6.92 22.02 -26.78
N ALA A 285 -8.03 22.42 -26.16
CA ALA A 285 -9.15 23.06 -26.86
C ALA A 285 -8.70 24.35 -27.56
N ALA A 286 -7.98 25.23 -26.87
CA ALA A 286 -7.44 26.47 -27.44
C ALA A 286 -6.45 26.21 -28.59
N GLY A 287 -5.63 25.17 -28.49
CA GLY A 287 -4.73 24.72 -29.55
C GLY A 287 -5.48 24.25 -30.80
N ILE A 288 -6.55 23.47 -30.62
CA ILE A 288 -7.43 23.02 -31.71
C ILE A 288 -8.14 24.21 -32.36
N PHE A 289 -8.70 25.12 -31.57
CA PHE A 289 -9.33 26.35 -32.09
C PHE A 289 -8.31 27.25 -32.81
N GLY A 290 -7.08 27.36 -32.31
CA GLY A 290 -5.99 28.06 -32.95
C GLY A 290 -5.64 27.45 -34.32
N MET A 291 -5.42 26.15 -34.39
CA MET A 291 -5.07 25.48 -35.65
C MET A 291 -6.21 25.55 -36.69
N GLY A 292 -7.47 25.38 -36.28
CA GLY A 292 -8.63 25.50 -37.17
C GLY A 292 -8.83 26.91 -37.73
N SER A 293 -8.52 27.95 -36.94
CA SER A 293 -8.62 29.35 -37.38
C SER A 293 -7.43 29.77 -38.26
N PHE A 294 -6.24 29.21 -38.07
CA PHE A 294 -5.10 29.40 -38.98
C PHE A 294 -5.28 28.65 -40.32
N GLY A 295 -5.90 27.47 -40.32
CA GLY A 295 -6.22 26.72 -41.55
C GLY A 295 -7.17 27.48 -42.49
N ARG A 296 -8.24 28.07 -41.96
CA ARG A 296 -9.21 28.87 -42.76
C ARG A 296 -8.62 30.16 -43.35
N ARG A 297 -7.56 30.72 -42.75
CA ARG A 297 -6.86 31.87 -43.33
C ARG A 297 -6.00 31.51 -44.53
N ARG A 298 -5.61 30.25 -44.68
CA ARG A 298 -4.80 29.78 -45.82
C ARG A 298 -5.64 29.48 -47.06
N GLU A 299 -6.85 28.96 -46.90
CA GLU A 299 -7.75 28.68 -48.03
C GLU A 299 -8.29 29.94 -48.73
N LYS A 300 -8.39 31.08 -48.05
CA LYS A 300 -8.80 32.36 -48.66
C LYS A 300 -7.69 33.09 -49.42
N ARG A 301 -6.50 32.50 -49.57
CA ARG A 301 -5.34 33.08 -50.25
C ARG A 301 -4.90 32.32 -51.52
N GLN A 302 -5.74 31.42 -52.03
CA GLN A 302 -5.58 30.83 -53.36
C GLN A 302 -6.58 31.42 -54.34
#